data_AF-A0A967YMX1-F1
#
_entry.id   AF-A0A967YMX1-F1
#
_cell.length_a   1.000
_cell.length_b   1.000
_cell.length_c   1.000
_cell.angle_alpha   90.00
_cell.angle_beta   90.00
_cell.angle_gamma   90.00
#
_symmetry.space_group_name_H-M   'P 1'
#
loop_
_entity.id
_entity.type
_entity.pdbx_description
1 polymer ?
#
loop_
_entity_poly.entity_id
_entity_poly.type
_entity_poly.pdbx_seq_one_letter_code
_entity_poly.pdbx_strand_id
1 'polypeptide(L)'
;MSKKNVLVKIKELKTDIGVIKDLELSFGRVFEETWAEPVGPTPFPSVTELREWDFKLLQKYKPFYLPFCDVCCLCTFGKCDLTGDKRGACGLNMAAQQSRIVLLACCIGAAT
;
A
#
# COMPACT_ATOMS: atom_id res chain seq x y z
N MET A 1 15.28 11.42 -21.77
CA MET A 1 15.34 11.81 -23.21
C MET A 1 14.53 10.80 -24.02
N SER A 2 13.82 11.18 -25.10
CA SER A 2 13.03 10.21 -25.88
C SER A 2 13.94 9.43 -26.85
N LYS A 3 14.03 8.11 -26.69
CA LYS A 3 14.64 7.24 -27.71
C LYS A 3 13.59 6.91 -28.78
N LYS A 4 13.96 7.06 -30.04
CA LYS A 4 13.11 6.79 -31.21
C LYS A 4 12.68 5.32 -31.24
N ASN A 5 11.54 5.06 -31.91
CA ASN A 5 10.93 3.75 -32.13
C ASN A 5 11.97 2.66 -32.40
N VAL A 6 11.95 1.59 -31.61
CA VAL A 6 12.83 0.43 -31.78
C VAL A 6 12.03 -0.63 -32.53
N LEU A 7 12.49 -0.98 -33.73
CA LEU A 7 11.86 -2.00 -34.56
C LEU A 7 12.81 -3.20 -34.69
N VAL A 8 12.41 -4.33 -34.13
CA VAL A 8 13.18 -5.58 -34.14
C VAL A 8 12.47 -6.56 -35.05
N LYS A 9 13.13 -7.00 -36.13
CA LYS A 9 12.64 -8.04 -37.03
C LYS A 9 13.44 -9.32 -36.83
N ILE A 10 12.76 -10.42 -36.52
CA ILE A 10 13.35 -11.74 -36.36
C ILE A 10 12.81 -12.62 -37.48
N LYS A 11 13.69 -13.05 -38.39
CA LYS A 11 13.32 -13.84 -39.58
C LYS A 11 12.78 -15.23 -39.23
N GLU A 12 13.38 -15.89 -38.25
CA GLU A 12 12.95 -17.23 -37.84
C GLU A 12 13.32 -17.45 -36.36
N LEU A 13 12.31 -17.70 -35.53
CA LEU A 13 12.44 -18.05 -34.12
C LEU A 13 11.98 -19.49 -33.94
N LYS A 14 12.92 -20.38 -33.60
CA LYS A 14 12.60 -21.77 -33.23
C LYS A 14 12.47 -21.85 -31.72
N THR A 15 11.30 -22.26 -31.25
CA THR A 15 11.05 -22.58 -29.84
C THR A 15 10.67 -24.05 -29.73
N ASP A 16 10.74 -24.62 -28.53
CA ASP A 16 10.38 -26.03 -28.28
C ASP A 16 8.90 -26.35 -28.62
N ILE A 17 8.09 -25.30 -28.82
CA ILE A 17 6.65 -25.38 -29.10
C ILE A 17 6.34 -25.14 -30.59
N GLY A 18 7.30 -24.69 -31.40
CA GLY A 18 7.09 -24.44 -32.83
C GLY A 18 8.09 -23.48 -33.48
N VAL A 19 7.91 -23.24 -34.78
CA VAL A 19 8.74 -22.32 -35.57
C VAL A 19 7.92 -21.10 -35.95
N ILE A 20 8.32 -19.92 -35.47
CA ILE A 20 7.71 -18.64 -35.79
C ILE A 20 8.57 -17.95 -36.85
N LYS A 21 8.01 -17.70 -38.04
CA LYS A 21 8.69 -16.97 -39.12
C LYS A 21 8.21 -15.51 -39.13
N ASP A 22 9.14 -14.60 -39.47
CA ASP A 22 8.88 -13.18 -39.68
C ASP A 22 8.21 -12.45 -38.49
N LEU A 23 8.76 -12.62 -37.29
CA LEU A 23 8.30 -11.91 -36.10
C LEU A 23 8.80 -10.45 -36.11
N GLU A 24 7.88 -9.50 -36.16
CA GLU A 24 8.16 -8.06 -36.00
C GLU A 24 7.70 -7.55 -34.64
N LEU A 25 8.63 -6.94 -33.89
CA LEU A 25 8.37 -6.26 -32.63
C LEU A 25 8.64 -4.77 -32.81
N SER A 26 7.60 -3.95 -32.69
CA SER A 26 7.71 -2.49 -32.74
C SER A 26 7.47 -1.89 -31.35
N PHE A 27 8.52 -1.36 -30.74
CA PHE A 27 8.40 -0.55 -29.53
C PHE A 27 8.19 0.91 -29.95
N GLY A 28 7.13 1.53 -29.44
CA GLY A 28 6.81 2.95 -29.67
C GLY A 28 7.83 3.90 -29.04
N ARG A 29 7.43 5.13 -28.75
CA ARG A 29 8.29 6.10 -28.05
C ARG A 29 8.67 5.54 -26.68
N VAL A 30 9.95 5.30 -26.49
CA VAL A 30 10.51 4.94 -25.18
C VAL A 30 10.79 6.25 -24.45
N PHE A 31 10.02 6.50 -23.40
CA PHE A 31 10.21 7.63 -22.51
C PHE A 31 11.20 7.22 -21.41
N GLU A 32 12.44 7.71 -21.47
CA GLU A 32 13.26 7.80 -20.26
C GLU A 32 12.75 9.02 -19.50
N GLU A 33 11.84 8.78 -18.54
CA GLU A 33 11.55 9.73 -17.47
C GLU A 33 12.80 9.84 -16.58
N THR A 34 13.73 10.70 -16.99
CA THR A 34 14.76 11.19 -16.08
C THR A 34 14.09 12.14 -15.10
N TRP A 35 13.47 11.58 -14.05
CA TRP A 35 12.99 12.36 -12.91
C TRP A 35 14.16 13.21 -12.37
N ALA A 36 13.89 14.49 -12.10
CA ALA A 36 14.93 15.43 -11.65
C ALA A 36 15.49 15.06 -10.26
N GLU A 37 14.67 14.38 -9.45
CA GLU A 37 15.04 13.91 -8.13
C GLU A 37 15.41 12.43 -8.17
N PRO A 38 16.44 12.01 -7.42
CA PRO A 38 16.76 10.61 -7.28
C PRO A 38 15.61 9.88 -6.58
N VAL A 39 15.44 8.60 -6.92
CA VAL A 39 14.47 7.74 -6.25
C VAL A 39 14.76 7.72 -4.75
N GLY A 40 13.72 7.97 -3.94
CA GLY A 40 13.82 7.95 -2.49
C GLY A 40 14.18 6.57 -1.93
N PRO A 41 14.42 6.47 -0.61
CA PRO A 41 14.94 5.25 0.00
C PRO A 41 13.98 4.05 -0.04
N THR A 42 12.67 4.28 -0.16
CA THR A 42 11.64 3.24 -0.10
C THR A 42 10.64 3.36 -1.27
N PRO A 43 11.04 3.02 -2.51
CA PRO A 43 10.12 2.98 -3.65
C PRO A 43 9.15 1.80 -3.53
N PHE A 44 7.86 2.03 -3.82
CA PHE A 44 6.78 1.03 -3.69
C PHE A 44 6.76 0.32 -2.32
N PRO A 45 6.66 1.08 -1.21
CA PRO A 45 6.76 0.51 0.11
C PRO A 45 5.58 -0.41 0.43
N SER A 46 5.88 -1.53 1.07
CA SER A 46 4.97 -2.34 1.86
C SER A 46 4.58 -1.63 3.16
N VAL A 47 3.54 -2.15 3.82
CA VAL A 47 2.92 -1.55 5.02
C VAL A 47 3.93 -1.30 6.16
N THR A 48 5.00 -2.08 6.24
CA THR A 48 5.98 -1.99 7.34
C THR A 48 7.19 -1.12 7.03
N GLU A 49 7.45 -0.79 5.77
CA GLU A 49 8.69 -0.09 5.38
C GLU A 49 8.79 1.34 5.92
N LEU A 50 7.66 1.99 6.17
CA LEU A 50 7.60 3.34 6.74
C LEU A 50 7.46 3.35 8.27
N ARG A 51 7.42 2.19 8.91
CA ARG A 51 7.08 2.05 10.34
C ARG A 51 8.04 2.78 11.28
N GLU A 52 9.32 2.85 10.92
CA GLU A 52 10.30 3.61 11.71
C GLU A 52 9.95 5.10 11.74
N TRP A 53 9.56 5.64 10.58
CA TRP A 53 9.14 7.04 10.48
C TRP A 53 7.82 7.28 11.21
N ASP A 54 6.85 6.37 11.09
CA ASP A 54 5.60 6.43 11.85
C ASP A 54 5.86 6.48 13.35
N PHE A 55 6.78 5.64 13.86
CA PHE A 55 7.14 5.67 15.27
C PHE A 55 7.82 6.97 15.70
N LYS A 56 8.68 7.57 14.86
CA LYS A 56 9.27 8.89 15.13
C LYS A 56 8.18 9.96 15.26
N LEU A 57 7.18 9.94 14.38
CA LEU A 57 6.04 10.85 14.46
C LEU A 57 5.21 10.61 15.73
N LEU A 58 4.88 9.35 16.05
CA LEU A 58 4.08 8.98 17.23
C LEU A 58 4.83 9.17 18.57
N GLN A 59 6.15 9.30 18.55
CA GLN A 59 6.93 9.71 19.71
C GLN A 59 6.74 11.20 19.99
N LYS A 60 6.79 12.04 18.96
CA LYS A 60 6.66 13.50 19.06
C LYS A 60 5.21 13.95 19.23
N TYR A 61 4.29 13.36 18.46
CA TYR A 61 2.87 13.69 18.42
C TYR A 61 2.08 12.49 18.93
N LYS A 62 1.85 12.47 20.25
CA LYS A 62 1.10 11.39 20.89
C LYS A 62 -0.36 11.43 20.43
N PRO A 63 -0.93 10.31 19.95
CA PRO A 63 -2.34 10.26 19.64
C PRO A 63 -3.17 10.54 20.89
N PHE A 64 -4.13 11.45 20.75
CA PHE A 64 -5.17 11.67 21.74
C PHE A 64 -6.47 11.09 21.22
N TYR A 65 -6.92 9.99 21.82
CA TYR A 65 -8.14 9.31 21.42
C TYR A 65 -9.32 9.85 22.23
N LEU A 66 -10.25 10.52 21.55
CA LEU A 66 -11.57 10.88 22.06
C LEU A 66 -12.58 9.85 21.53
N PRO A 67 -13.05 8.90 22.36
CA PRO A 67 -13.94 7.85 21.88
C PRO A 67 -15.26 8.43 21.37
N PHE A 68 -15.59 8.18 20.11
CA PHE A 68 -16.93 8.49 19.58
C PHE A 68 -17.99 7.48 20.07
N CYS A 69 -17.56 6.30 20.50
CA CYS A 69 -18.40 5.21 20.95
C CYS A 69 -17.62 4.35 21.97
N ASP A 70 -18.29 3.99 23.05
CA ASP A 70 -17.69 3.23 24.16
C ASP A 70 -17.65 1.71 23.94
N VAL A 71 -18.18 1.24 22.81
CA VAL A 71 -18.27 -0.20 22.49
C VAL A 71 -17.59 -0.55 21.17
N CYS A 72 -17.07 -1.77 21.08
CA CYS A 72 -16.60 -2.36 19.84
C CYS A 72 -17.62 -3.34 19.26
N CYS A 73 -17.94 -3.16 17.97
CA CYS A 73 -18.93 -3.95 17.23
C CYS A 73 -18.38 -4.55 15.93
N LEU A 74 -17.05 -4.70 15.78
CA LEU A 74 -16.42 -5.05 14.50
C LEU A 74 -16.35 -6.56 14.19
N CYS A 75 -16.91 -7.41 15.05
CA CYS A 75 -16.95 -8.86 14.82
C CYS A 75 -18.13 -9.50 15.55
N THR A 76 -18.34 -10.79 15.31
CA THR A 76 -19.45 -11.57 15.90
C THR A 76 -19.28 -11.88 17.39
N PHE A 77 -18.10 -11.66 17.98
CA PHE A 77 -17.90 -11.72 19.44
C PHE A 77 -18.43 -10.48 20.17
N GLY A 78 -18.74 -9.39 19.43
CA GLY A 78 -19.28 -8.16 19.99
C GLY A 78 -20.77 -8.23 20.34
N LYS A 79 -21.35 -7.20 20.98
CA LYS A 79 -20.77 -5.88 21.31
C LYS A 79 -19.91 -5.93 22.59
N CYS A 80 -18.68 -5.47 22.52
CA CYS A 80 -17.77 -5.40 23.67
C CYS A 80 -17.79 -4.01 24.30
N ASP A 81 -18.09 -3.90 25.60
CA ASP A 81 -17.91 -2.68 26.40
C ASP A 81 -16.43 -2.46 26.74
N LEU A 82 -15.88 -1.31 26.32
CA LEU A 82 -14.48 -0.94 26.51
C LEU A 82 -14.29 0.19 27.53
N THR A 83 -15.34 0.58 28.27
CA THR A 83 -15.25 1.59 29.34
C THR A 83 -14.34 1.13 30.49
N GLY A 84 -13.74 2.07 31.21
CA GLY A 84 -12.98 1.78 32.43
C GLY A 84 -11.82 0.80 32.23
N ASP A 85 -11.04 1.00 31.16
CA ASP A 85 -9.90 0.15 30.77
C ASP A 85 -10.23 -1.33 30.51
N LYS A 86 -11.51 -1.67 30.31
CA LYS A 86 -11.93 -3.00 29.87
C LYS A 86 -11.33 -3.34 28.51
N ARG A 87 -11.26 -4.64 28.25
CA ARG A 87 -10.82 -5.21 26.98
C ARG A 87 -11.95 -6.00 26.35
N GLY A 88 -12.03 -5.95 25.03
CA GLY A 88 -12.98 -6.77 24.28
C GLY A 88 -12.60 -8.25 24.32
N ALA A 89 -13.48 -9.11 23.81
CA ALA A 89 -13.26 -10.56 23.77
C ALA A 89 -11.94 -10.96 23.08
N CYS A 90 -11.46 -10.16 22.12
CA CYS A 90 -10.18 -10.36 21.44
C CYS A 90 -8.97 -9.71 22.13
N GLY A 91 -9.15 -9.08 23.29
CA GLY A 91 -8.09 -8.45 24.08
C GLY A 91 -7.75 -7.00 23.74
N LEU A 92 -8.41 -6.38 22.75
CA LEU A 92 -8.23 -4.96 22.42
C LEU A 92 -8.82 -4.05 23.50
N ASN A 93 -8.12 -2.97 23.82
CA ASN A 93 -8.61 -1.90 24.69
C ASN A 93 -9.21 -0.74 23.86
N MET A 94 -9.76 0.26 24.56
CA MET A 94 -10.37 1.44 23.92
C MET A 94 -9.41 2.14 22.94
N ALA A 95 -8.18 2.43 23.35
CA ALA A 95 -7.20 3.13 22.50
C ALA A 95 -6.91 2.38 21.19
N ALA A 96 -6.70 1.06 21.26
CA ALA A 96 -6.45 0.23 20.09
C ALA A 96 -7.69 0.11 19.20
N GLN A 97 -8.90 0.13 19.76
CA GLN A 97 -10.11 0.14 18.96
C GLN A 97 -10.32 1.50 18.25
N GLN A 98 -10.06 2.61 18.94
CA GLN A 98 -10.15 3.95 18.35
C GLN A 98 -9.15 4.14 17.21
N SER A 99 -7.90 3.68 17.38
CA SER A 99 -6.90 3.74 16.31
C SER A 99 -7.33 2.97 15.05
N ARG A 100 -7.98 1.81 15.22
CA ARG A 100 -8.51 1.02 14.10
C ARG A 100 -9.66 1.71 13.38
N ILE A 101 -10.56 2.38 14.10
CA ILE A 101 -11.65 3.11 13.46
C ILE A 101 -11.12 4.29 12.64
N VAL A 102 -10.14 5.03 13.15
CA VAL A 102 -9.49 6.11 12.40
C VAL A 102 -8.79 5.56 11.16
N LEU A 103 -8.00 4.48 11.29
CA LEU A 103 -7.35 3.84 10.16
C LEU A 103 -8.36 3.37 9.10
N LEU A 104 -9.47 2.76 9.53
CA LEU A 104 -10.54 2.33 8.64
C LEU A 104 -11.11 3.52 7.85
N ALA A 105 -11.39 4.65 8.50
CA ALA A 105 -11.86 5.85 7.83
C ALA A 105 -10.84 6.40 6.81
N CYS A 106 -9.55 6.41 7.16
CA CYS A 106 -8.48 6.78 6.22
C CYS A 106 -8.42 5.85 5.01
N CYS A 107 -8.52 4.53 5.22
CA CYS A 107 -8.52 3.55 4.13
C CYS A 107 -9.75 3.68 3.23
N ILE A 108 -10.92 3.99 3.79
CA ILE A 108 -12.14 4.26 3.00
C ILE A 108 -11.90 5.45 2.09
N GLY A 109 -11.37 6.57 2.61
CA GLY A 109 -11.07 7.75 1.80
C GLY A 109 -9.94 7.53 0.78
N ALA A 110 -8.97 6.68 1.07
CA ALA A 110 -7.92 6.33 0.11
C ALA A 110 -8.41 5.40 -1.01
N ALA A 111 -9.54 4.72 -0.81
CA ALA A 111 -10.14 3.79 -1.77
C ALA A 111 -11.17 4.44 -2.70
N THR A 112 -11.49 5.72 -2.52
CA THR A 112 -12.37 6.50 -3.43
C THR A 112 -11.60 7.11 -4.57
#